data_AF-A0A2I0VFJ0-F1
#
_entry.id   AF-A0A2I0VFJ0-F1
#
_cell.length_a   1.000
_cell.length_b   1.000
_cell.length_c   1.000
_cell.angle_alpha   90.00
_cell.angle_beta   90.00
_cell.angle_gamma   90.00
#
_symmetry.space_group_name_H-M   'P 1'
#
loop_
_entity.id
_entity.type
_entity.pdbx_description
1 polymer ?
#
loop_
_entity_poly.entity_id
_entity_poly.type
_entity_poly.pdbx_seq_one_letter_code
_entity_poly.pdbx_strand_id
1 'polypeptide(L)'
;MVSLSFNSLSPPPSQNRKLSEPAYVNGTLKPITIRGSPPTFVSAPGRRIIAVGDLHGDLTQTRSALEMAGVLSSDGPDSWIGGETVVVQLGDILDRGEDEIAILSLLRSLHIQAKSSGGAVFQVNGNHETMNVEGDFRYVDPGAFEECVDFVEYLEEHDQNWERAFVGWVGVSKRWKENRRASQGHWNPWNLVQVTCRYQAGTFLMSSVKKCNRPNEHHLLDHLLEQGQGQTSIHPDKAHVIGACLKELDQGCTCFEQV
;
A
#
# COMPACT_ATOMS: atom_id res chain seq x y z
N MET A 1 -9.02 -39.54 -40.35
CA MET A 1 -7.67 -38.91 -40.40
C MET A 1 -7.84 -37.53 -41.01
N VAL A 2 -7.67 -36.48 -40.22
CA VAL A 2 -7.61 -35.09 -40.72
C VAL A 2 -6.22 -34.59 -40.37
N SER A 3 -5.44 -34.28 -41.39
CA SER A 3 -4.08 -33.75 -41.28
C SER A 3 -4.18 -32.23 -41.11
N LEU A 4 -3.60 -31.71 -40.03
CA LEU A 4 -3.41 -30.27 -39.82
C LEU A 4 -1.95 -29.95 -40.12
N SER A 5 -1.71 -29.27 -41.23
CA SER A 5 -0.41 -28.73 -41.62
C SER A 5 -0.14 -27.45 -40.83
N PHE A 6 0.88 -27.46 -39.98
CA PHE A 6 1.38 -26.25 -39.32
C PHE A 6 2.28 -25.47 -40.29
N ASN A 7 1.81 -24.32 -40.75
CA ASN A 7 2.68 -23.32 -41.40
C ASN A 7 3.52 -22.64 -40.31
N SER A 8 4.83 -22.88 -40.35
CA SER A 8 5.82 -22.23 -39.49
C SER A 8 5.97 -20.77 -39.90
N LEU A 9 5.40 -19.84 -39.12
CA LEU A 9 5.70 -18.42 -39.22
C LEU A 9 7.12 -18.17 -38.67
N SER A 10 8.03 -17.69 -39.53
CA SER A 10 9.36 -17.25 -39.09
C SER A 10 9.24 -16.02 -38.18
N PRO A 11 10.03 -15.93 -37.10
CA PRO A 11 10.04 -14.74 -36.25
C PRO A 11 10.55 -13.51 -37.03
N PRO A 12 10.04 -12.30 -36.72
CA PRO A 12 10.48 -11.08 -37.39
C PRO A 12 11.96 -10.80 -37.09
N PRO A 13 12.68 -10.11 -38.00
CA PRO A 13 14.09 -9.83 -37.83
C PRO A 13 14.32 -8.98 -36.57
N SER A 14 15.27 -9.42 -35.74
CA SER A 14 15.72 -8.71 -34.54
C SER A 14 16.23 -7.32 -34.94
N GLN A 15 15.45 -6.28 -34.66
CA GLN A 15 15.93 -4.91 -34.78
C GLN A 15 17.11 -4.73 -33.82
N ASN A 16 18.25 -4.32 -34.38
CA ASN A 16 19.47 -3.96 -33.66
C ASN A 16 19.13 -3.13 -32.41
N ARG A 17 19.32 -3.72 -31.22
CA ARG A 17 19.31 -2.95 -29.97
C ARG A 17 20.43 -1.92 -30.07
N LYS A 18 20.02 -0.65 -30.20
CA LYS A 18 20.83 0.56 -29.99
C LYS A 18 21.75 0.32 -28.78
N LEU A 19 23.06 0.63 -28.92
CA LEU A 19 24.01 0.61 -27.82
C LEU A 19 23.36 1.27 -26.59
N SER A 20 23.20 0.50 -25.51
CA SER A 20 22.73 1.01 -24.23
C SER A 20 23.68 2.12 -23.78
N GLU A 21 23.14 3.32 -23.55
CA GLU A 21 23.90 4.37 -22.89
C GLU A 21 24.51 3.83 -21.58
N PRO A 22 25.73 4.25 -21.21
CA PRO A 22 26.34 3.80 -19.96
C PRO A 22 25.45 4.19 -18.78
N ALA A 23 25.20 3.22 -17.90
CA ALA A 23 24.39 3.42 -16.69
C ALA A 23 25.09 4.29 -15.62
N TYR A 24 26.39 4.49 -15.78
CA TYR A 24 27.25 5.24 -14.87
C TYR A 24 27.63 6.60 -15.45
N VAL A 25 27.70 7.61 -14.58
CA VAL A 25 28.29 8.92 -14.84
C VAL A 25 29.28 9.18 -13.70
N ASN A 26 30.57 9.38 -14.01
CA ASN A 26 31.62 9.60 -12.99
C ASN A 26 31.70 8.53 -11.88
N GLY A 27 31.38 7.27 -12.19
CA GLY A 27 31.43 6.16 -11.22
C GLY A 27 30.18 6.02 -10.32
N THR A 28 29.18 6.89 -10.47
CA THR A 28 27.87 6.77 -9.81
C THR A 28 26.78 6.39 -10.81
N LEU A 29 25.76 5.67 -10.37
CA LEU A 29 24.61 5.39 -11.22
C LEU A 29 23.86 6.68 -11.56
N LYS A 30 23.40 6.80 -12.81
CA LYS A 30 22.47 7.85 -13.22
C LYS A 30 21.26 7.87 -12.25
N PRO A 31 20.71 9.05 -11.91
CA PRO A 31 19.61 9.14 -10.96
C PRO A 31 18.37 8.39 -11.43
N ILE A 32 17.57 7.89 -10.47
CA ILE A 32 16.23 7.41 -10.77
C ILE A 32 15.39 8.61 -11.19
N THR A 33 14.71 8.50 -12.34
CA THR A 33 13.84 9.57 -12.84
C THR A 33 12.42 9.04 -13.00
N ILE A 34 11.45 9.87 -12.62
CA ILE A 34 10.03 9.55 -12.64
C ILE A 34 9.36 10.56 -13.57
N ARG A 35 8.45 10.10 -14.44
CA ARG A 35 7.71 10.94 -15.39
C ARG A 35 6.23 10.60 -15.36
N GLY A 36 5.40 11.62 -15.61
CA GLY A 36 3.94 11.54 -15.56
C GLY A 36 3.37 12.16 -14.27
N SER A 37 2.11 12.58 -14.36
CA SER A 37 1.25 12.91 -13.23
C SER A 37 -0.14 12.33 -13.55
N PRO A 38 -0.50 11.14 -13.03
CA PRO A 38 0.32 10.30 -12.15
C PRO A 38 1.60 9.71 -12.79
N PRO A 39 2.64 9.30 -12.02
CA PRO A 39 3.80 8.57 -12.50
C PRO A 39 3.41 7.35 -13.31
N THR A 40 3.71 7.39 -14.60
CA THR A 40 3.46 6.27 -15.52
C THR A 40 4.77 5.69 -16.05
N PHE A 41 5.90 6.33 -15.76
CA PHE A 41 7.22 5.87 -16.22
C PHE A 41 8.31 6.14 -15.19
N VAL A 42 9.10 5.10 -14.88
CA VAL A 42 10.27 5.17 -14.02
C VAL A 42 11.49 4.64 -14.77
N SER A 43 12.56 5.43 -14.80
CA SER A 43 13.86 5.01 -15.33
C SER A 43 14.86 4.84 -14.20
N ALA A 44 15.35 3.61 -14.03
CA ALA A 44 16.33 3.20 -13.02
C ALA A 44 17.56 2.51 -13.67
N PRO A 45 18.35 3.24 -14.45
CA PRO A 45 19.45 2.66 -15.23
C PRO A 45 20.50 1.99 -14.34
N GLY A 46 20.96 0.80 -14.75
CA GLY A 46 22.02 0.04 -14.10
C GLY A 46 21.68 -0.56 -12.73
N ARG A 47 20.46 -0.32 -12.22
CA ARG A 47 20.01 -0.88 -10.94
C ARG A 47 19.44 -2.28 -11.14
N ARG A 48 19.62 -3.12 -10.13
CA ARG A 48 18.85 -4.37 -9.98
C ARG A 48 17.39 -4.02 -9.76
N ILE A 49 16.49 -4.63 -10.52
CA ILE A 49 15.05 -4.46 -10.35
C ILE A 49 14.47 -5.78 -9.83
N ILE A 50 13.65 -5.69 -8.78
CA ILE A 50 12.92 -6.81 -8.18
C ILE A 50 11.44 -6.48 -8.28
N ALA A 51 10.66 -7.41 -8.81
CA ALA A 51 9.20 -7.32 -8.83
C ALA A 51 8.63 -8.28 -7.77
N VAL A 52 7.72 -7.77 -6.93
CA VAL A 52 7.03 -8.53 -5.89
C VAL A 52 5.54 -8.52 -6.22
N GLY A 53 4.93 -9.70 -6.32
CA GLY A 53 3.51 -9.84 -6.62
C GLY A 53 2.61 -9.56 -5.41
N ASP A 54 1.42 -10.15 -5.48
CA ASP A 54 0.33 -9.99 -4.51
C ASP A 54 0.78 -10.36 -3.09
N LEU A 55 0.38 -9.54 -2.12
CA LEU A 55 0.74 -9.72 -0.70
C LEU A 55 -0.46 -10.08 0.17
N HIS A 56 -1.65 -9.60 -0.19
CA HIS A 56 -2.93 -9.99 0.40
C HIS A 56 -2.94 -10.07 1.94
N GLY A 57 -2.53 -8.97 2.59
CA GLY A 57 -2.60 -8.84 4.04
C GLY A 57 -1.76 -9.83 4.84
N ASP A 58 -0.81 -10.56 4.22
CA ASP A 58 0.10 -11.47 4.93
C ASP A 58 1.48 -10.82 5.14
N LEU A 59 1.64 -10.17 6.29
CA LEU A 59 2.89 -9.48 6.64
C LEU A 59 4.05 -10.45 6.85
N THR A 60 3.79 -11.68 7.27
CA THR A 60 4.85 -12.67 7.51
C THR A 60 5.45 -13.13 6.19
N GLN A 61 4.60 -13.49 5.23
CA GLN A 61 5.04 -13.87 3.89
C GLN A 61 5.65 -12.69 3.14
N THR A 62 5.14 -11.47 3.36
CA THR A 62 5.75 -10.24 2.83
C THR A 62 7.20 -10.08 3.29
N ARG A 63 7.47 -10.21 4.60
CA ARG A 63 8.85 -10.14 5.12
C ARG A 63 9.72 -11.23 4.53
N SER A 64 9.22 -12.48 4.51
CA SER A 64 9.97 -13.61 3.94
C SER A 64 10.35 -13.39 2.47
N ALA A 65 9.44 -12.84 1.66
CA ALA A 65 9.72 -12.51 0.26
C ALA A 65 10.79 -11.42 0.11
N LEU A 66 10.74 -10.38 0.94
CA LEU A 66 11.71 -9.27 0.91
C LEU A 66 13.09 -9.68 1.44
N GLU A 67 13.15 -10.54 2.46
CA GLU A 67 14.38 -11.16 2.96
C GLU A 67 15.01 -12.06 1.90
N MET A 68 14.22 -12.93 1.26
CA MET A 68 14.68 -13.81 0.18
C MET A 68 15.19 -13.01 -1.03
N ALA A 69 14.57 -11.85 -1.30
CA ALA A 69 15.00 -10.92 -2.33
C ALA A 69 16.34 -10.21 -1.97
N GLY A 70 16.76 -10.25 -0.71
CA GLY A 70 17.96 -9.61 -0.18
C GLY A 70 17.81 -8.09 -0.08
N VAL A 71 16.62 -7.60 0.21
CA VAL A 71 16.33 -6.16 0.37
C VAL A 71 15.90 -5.78 1.80
N LEU A 72 15.49 -6.77 2.59
CA LEU A 72 15.15 -6.65 4.01
C LEU A 72 16.11 -7.47 4.87
N SER A 73 16.60 -6.91 5.97
CA SER A 73 17.44 -7.61 6.94
C SER A 73 16.66 -8.73 7.63
N SER A 74 17.27 -9.92 7.73
CA SER A 74 16.76 -11.02 8.59
C SER A 74 17.10 -10.82 10.07
N ASP A 75 17.99 -9.87 10.36
CA ASP A 75 18.50 -9.61 11.71
C ASP A 75 17.96 -8.28 12.23
N GLY A 76 17.28 -8.32 13.38
CA GLY A 76 16.82 -7.13 14.09
C GLY A 76 15.55 -6.50 13.50
N PRO A 77 15.39 -5.16 13.58
CA PRO A 77 14.21 -4.48 13.07
C PRO A 77 14.16 -4.45 11.54
N ASP A 78 12.97 -4.22 10.99
CA ASP A 78 12.71 -4.09 9.55
C ASP A 78 13.59 -2.99 8.93
N SER A 79 14.73 -3.39 8.33
CA SER A 79 15.76 -2.49 7.82
C SER A 79 16.17 -2.82 6.39
N TRP A 80 16.34 -1.77 5.59
CA TRP A 80 16.73 -1.90 4.19
C TRP A 80 18.20 -2.29 4.06
N ILE A 81 18.44 -3.39 3.34
CA ILE A 81 19.79 -3.86 2.99
C ILE A 81 20.00 -4.00 1.48
N GLY A 82 19.02 -3.56 0.69
CA GLY A 82 19.02 -3.70 -0.78
C GLY A 82 19.97 -2.75 -1.53
N GLY A 83 20.66 -1.85 -0.84
CA GLY A 83 21.53 -0.84 -1.46
C GLY A 83 20.80 -0.02 -2.53
N GLU A 84 21.34 -0.01 -3.75
CA GLU A 84 20.79 0.71 -4.92
C GLU A 84 19.65 -0.05 -5.63
N THR A 85 19.18 -1.18 -5.10
CA THR A 85 18.11 -1.99 -5.70
C THR A 85 16.80 -1.20 -5.80
N VAL A 86 16.05 -1.43 -6.88
CA VAL A 86 14.67 -0.95 -7.03
C VAL A 86 13.71 -2.13 -6.85
N VAL A 87 12.81 -2.01 -5.89
CA VAL A 87 11.69 -2.93 -5.70
C VAL A 87 10.44 -2.31 -6.31
N VAL A 88 9.65 -3.13 -7.01
CA VAL A 88 8.32 -2.77 -7.53
C VAL A 88 7.33 -3.80 -6.98
N GLN A 89 6.48 -3.35 -6.05
CA GLN A 89 5.31 -4.10 -5.60
C GLN A 89 4.20 -3.89 -6.66
N LEU A 90 3.61 -4.99 -7.13
CA LEU A 90 2.77 -5.01 -8.34
C LEU A 90 1.27 -4.80 -8.10
N GLY A 91 0.84 -4.40 -6.90
CA GLY A 91 -0.56 -4.30 -6.50
C GLY A 91 -1.06 -5.52 -5.73
N ASP A 92 -2.31 -5.46 -5.28
CA ASP A 92 -2.97 -6.50 -4.47
C ASP A 92 -2.26 -6.75 -3.13
N ILE A 93 -2.03 -5.64 -2.41
CA ILE A 93 -1.58 -5.66 -1.02
C ILE A 93 -2.74 -5.96 -0.09
N LEU A 94 -3.91 -5.40 -0.40
CA LEU A 94 -5.11 -5.50 0.42
C LEU A 94 -5.84 -6.85 0.26
N ASP A 95 -6.81 -7.07 1.16
CA ASP A 95 -7.72 -8.20 1.24
C ASP A 95 -7.09 -9.55 1.60
N ARG A 96 -7.96 -10.51 1.96
CA ARG A 96 -7.65 -11.91 2.33
C ARG A 96 -6.82 -12.13 3.59
N GLY A 97 -6.06 -11.14 4.04
CA GLY A 97 -5.29 -11.15 5.28
C GLY A 97 -5.62 -9.97 6.20
N GLU A 98 -5.01 -9.94 7.38
CA GLU A 98 -5.34 -9.02 8.48
C GLU A 98 -4.19 -8.06 8.86
N ASP A 99 -3.15 -7.94 8.03
CA ASP A 99 -1.99 -7.04 8.24
C ASP A 99 -1.79 -6.06 7.08
N GLU A 100 -2.88 -5.54 6.51
CA GLU A 100 -2.87 -4.66 5.35
C GLU A 100 -2.13 -3.34 5.61
N ILE A 101 -2.50 -2.62 6.68
CA ILE A 101 -1.89 -1.32 7.00
C ILE A 101 -0.44 -1.53 7.44
N ALA A 102 -0.14 -2.62 8.14
CA ALA A 102 1.22 -2.98 8.51
C ALA A 102 2.12 -3.25 7.30
N ILE A 103 1.61 -3.87 6.22
CA ILE A 103 2.37 -4.03 4.97
C ILE A 103 2.58 -2.69 4.27
N LEU A 104 1.55 -1.86 4.15
CA LEU A 104 1.68 -0.53 3.54
C LEU A 104 2.70 0.34 4.33
N SER A 105 2.65 0.26 5.66
CA SER A 105 3.60 0.89 6.59
C SER A 105 5.03 0.39 6.39
N LEU A 106 5.23 -0.94 6.30
CA LEU A 106 6.52 -1.56 6.02
C LEU A 106 7.13 -1.03 4.72
N LEU A 107 6.37 -1.09 3.63
CA LEU A 107 6.84 -0.67 2.31
C LEU A 107 7.13 0.83 2.27
N ARG A 108 6.37 1.67 3.00
CA ARG A 108 6.68 3.10 3.16
C ARG A 108 7.99 3.31 3.90
N SER A 109 8.20 2.63 5.03
CA SER A 109 9.45 2.70 5.80
C SER A 109 10.64 2.28 4.94
N LEU A 110 10.54 1.16 4.22
CA LEU A 110 11.59 0.68 3.33
C LEU A 110 11.84 1.63 2.15
N HIS A 111 10.82 2.29 1.60
CA HIS A 111 11.02 3.31 0.57
C HIS A 111 11.91 4.46 1.06
N ILE A 112 11.65 4.97 2.27
CA ILE A 112 12.44 6.05 2.89
C ILE A 112 13.90 5.61 3.06
N GLN A 113 14.11 4.39 3.58
CA GLN A 113 15.44 3.83 3.79
C GLN A 113 16.17 3.60 2.45
N ALA A 114 15.50 3.00 1.46
CA ALA A 114 16.04 2.71 0.13
C ALA A 114 16.51 3.98 -0.60
N LYS A 115 15.71 5.06 -0.52
CA LYS A 115 16.08 6.36 -1.11
C LYS A 115 17.41 6.88 -0.59
N SER A 116 17.70 6.72 0.71
CA SER A 116 18.98 7.15 1.28
C SER A 116 20.17 6.32 0.80
N SER A 117 19.92 5.11 0.29
CA SER A 117 20.93 4.18 -0.26
C SER A 117 21.01 4.21 -1.80
N GLY A 118 20.30 5.14 -2.47
CA GLY A 118 20.27 5.23 -3.94
C GLY A 118 19.34 4.23 -4.64
N GLY A 119 18.59 3.45 -3.86
CA GLY A 119 17.52 2.55 -4.30
C GLY A 119 16.13 3.18 -4.22
N ALA A 120 15.10 2.37 -4.42
CA ALA A 120 13.71 2.80 -4.28
C ALA A 120 12.75 1.61 -4.09
N VAL A 121 11.59 1.87 -3.48
CA VAL A 121 10.45 0.95 -3.47
C VAL A 121 9.26 1.64 -4.14
N PHE A 122 8.74 1.06 -5.21
CA PHE A 122 7.54 1.55 -5.90
C PHE A 122 6.38 0.60 -5.66
N GLN A 123 5.16 1.13 -5.68
CA GLN A 123 3.93 0.36 -5.53
C GLN A 123 3.01 0.72 -6.68
N VAL A 124 2.31 -0.28 -7.20
CA VAL A 124 1.27 -0.14 -8.22
C VAL A 124 -0.06 -0.48 -7.54
N ASN A 125 -1.14 0.19 -7.93
CA ASN A 125 -2.47 -0.18 -7.46
C ASN A 125 -2.98 -1.39 -8.26
N GLY A 126 -3.33 -2.45 -7.57
CA GLY A 126 -4.05 -3.61 -8.10
C GLY A 126 -5.57 -3.41 -8.03
N ASN A 127 -6.32 -4.43 -8.42
CA ASN A 127 -7.78 -4.36 -8.36
C ASN A 127 -8.29 -4.38 -6.92
N HIS A 128 -7.57 -4.97 -5.97
CA HIS A 128 -7.96 -4.98 -4.56
C HIS A 128 -7.83 -3.59 -3.91
N GLU A 129 -6.85 -2.78 -4.30
CA GLU A 129 -6.77 -1.37 -3.89
C GLU A 129 -7.96 -0.55 -4.42
N THR A 130 -8.28 -0.71 -5.70
CA THR A 130 -9.45 -0.03 -6.31
C THR A 130 -10.75 -0.43 -5.63
N MET A 131 -11.00 -1.74 -5.45
CA MET A 131 -12.21 -2.23 -4.78
C MET A 131 -12.35 -1.66 -3.37
N ASN A 132 -11.29 -1.67 -2.56
CA ASN A 132 -11.34 -1.13 -1.20
C ASN A 132 -11.64 0.37 -1.14
N VAL A 133 -11.06 1.16 -2.05
CA VAL A 133 -11.32 2.61 -2.13
C VAL A 133 -12.74 2.90 -2.59
N GLU A 134 -13.29 2.07 -3.48
CA GLU A 134 -14.69 2.13 -3.93
C GLU A 134 -15.70 1.60 -2.89
N GLY A 135 -15.22 1.04 -1.78
CA GLY A 135 -16.05 0.48 -0.71
C GLY A 135 -16.54 -0.95 -0.99
N ASP A 136 -15.98 -1.62 -1.98
CA ASP A 136 -16.20 -3.04 -2.24
C ASP A 136 -15.28 -3.89 -1.35
N PHE A 137 -15.85 -4.39 -0.25
CA PHE A 137 -15.14 -5.15 0.77
C PHE A 137 -15.40 -6.66 0.73
N ARG A 138 -15.87 -7.20 -0.40
CA ARG A 138 -16.26 -8.62 -0.50
C ARG A 138 -15.15 -9.62 -0.14
N TYR A 139 -13.88 -9.20 -0.23
CA TYR A 139 -12.70 -10.05 0.00
C TYR A 139 -11.90 -9.66 1.26
N VAL A 140 -12.36 -8.65 2.01
CA VAL A 140 -11.68 -8.16 3.20
C VAL A 140 -11.82 -9.19 4.33
N ASP A 141 -10.69 -9.53 4.97
CA ASP A 141 -10.72 -10.31 6.21
C ASP A 141 -11.26 -9.45 7.38
N PRO A 142 -12.12 -9.97 8.26
CA PRO A 142 -12.61 -9.22 9.43
C PRO A 142 -11.48 -8.60 10.28
N GLY A 143 -10.34 -9.28 10.41
CA GLY A 143 -9.17 -8.78 11.12
C GLY A 143 -8.57 -7.52 10.52
N ALA A 144 -8.74 -7.28 9.22
CA ALA A 144 -8.28 -6.06 8.56
C ALA A 144 -9.15 -4.84 8.92
N PHE A 145 -10.44 -5.02 9.22
CA PHE A 145 -11.26 -3.93 9.78
C PHE A 145 -10.79 -3.56 11.19
N GLU A 146 -10.47 -4.58 11.99
CA GLU A 146 -9.94 -4.37 13.33
C GLU A 146 -8.58 -3.67 13.29
N GLU A 147 -7.72 -4.01 12.33
CA GLU A 147 -6.45 -3.31 12.13
C GLU A 147 -6.68 -1.81 11.81
N CYS A 148 -7.70 -1.47 11.00
CA CYS A 148 -8.04 -0.06 10.77
C CYS A 148 -8.42 0.67 12.06
N VAL A 149 -9.21 0.03 12.94
CA VAL A 149 -9.59 0.60 14.23
C VAL A 149 -8.35 0.77 15.11
N ASP A 150 -7.54 -0.28 15.24
CA ASP A 150 -6.30 -0.25 16.04
C ASP A 150 -5.35 0.86 15.54
N PHE A 151 -5.25 1.06 14.22
CA PHE A 151 -4.42 2.12 13.63
C PHE A 151 -4.96 3.53 13.88
N VAL A 152 -6.28 3.73 13.82
CA VAL A 152 -6.90 5.03 14.13
C VAL A 152 -6.69 5.39 15.61
N GLU A 153 -6.87 4.43 16.52
CA GLU A 153 -6.57 4.64 17.95
C GLU A 153 -5.09 4.99 18.16
N TYR A 154 -4.18 4.27 17.49
CA TYR A 154 -2.75 4.56 17.53
C TYR A 154 -2.39 5.96 16.98
N LEU A 155 -3.06 6.40 15.91
CA LEU A 155 -2.87 7.74 15.34
C LEU A 155 -3.28 8.85 16.32
N GLU A 156 -4.35 8.64 17.09
CA GLU A 156 -4.79 9.58 18.13
C GLU A 156 -3.75 9.71 19.25
N GLU A 157 -3.13 8.61 19.67
CA GLU A 157 -2.03 8.62 20.65
C GLU A 157 -0.78 9.37 20.16
N HIS A 158 -0.67 9.63 18.85
CA HIS A 158 0.48 10.30 18.21
C HIS A 158 0.16 11.74 17.77
N ASP A 159 -0.75 12.42 18.47
CA ASP A 159 -1.16 13.80 18.18
C ASP A 159 -1.63 14.00 16.72
N GLN A 160 -2.21 12.96 16.11
CA GLN A 160 -2.61 12.93 14.70
C GLN A 160 -1.45 13.16 13.71
N ASN A 161 -0.20 12.93 14.13
CA ASN A 161 0.95 12.98 13.24
C ASN A 161 0.99 11.74 12.33
N TRP A 162 0.28 11.83 11.20
CA TRP A 162 0.12 10.75 10.25
C TRP A 162 1.45 10.19 9.73
N GLU A 163 2.38 11.05 9.30
CA GLU A 163 3.66 10.60 8.73
C GLU A 163 4.44 9.73 9.71
N ARG A 164 4.53 10.17 10.98
CA ARG A 164 5.22 9.44 12.04
C ARG A 164 4.47 8.16 12.42
N ALA A 165 3.15 8.25 12.61
CA ALA A 165 2.33 7.11 13.00
C ALA A 165 2.34 6.02 11.92
N PHE A 166 2.09 6.40 10.67
CA PHE A 166 2.03 5.46 9.57
C PHE A 166 3.36 4.74 9.33
N VAL A 167 4.51 5.42 9.37
CA VAL A 167 5.82 4.77 9.25
C VAL A 167 6.13 3.87 10.46
N GLY A 168 5.65 4.24 11.65
CA GLY A 168 5.87 3.47 12.88
C GLY A 168 4.96 2.24 13.05
N TRP A 169 3.82 2.20 12.35
CA TRP A 169 2.76 1.21 12.57
C TRP A 169 3.25 -0.25 12.49
N VAL A 170 4.03 -0.60 11.47
CA VAL A 170 4.60 -1.96 11.30
C VAL A 170 5.37 -2.45 12.54
N GLY A 171 5.99 -1.55 13.28
CA GLY A 171 6.77 -1.88 14.48
C GLY A 171 5.92 -2.19 15.71
N VAL A 172 4.64 -1.83 15.70
CA VAL A 172 3.73 -1.97 16.86
C VAL A 172 2.47 -2.79 16.57
N SER A 173 2.06 -2.92 15.30
CA SER A 173 0.79 -3.52 14.89
C SER A 173 0.54 -4.92 15.49
N LYS A 174 1.57 -5.78 15.49
CA LYS A 174 1.49 -7.11 16.09
C LYS A 174 1.10 -7.08 17.57
N ARG A 175 1.70 -6.16 18.34
CA ARG A 175 1.40 -6.01 19.77
C ARG A 175 -0.03 -5.51 19.99
N TRP A 176 -0.50 -4.57 19.17
CA TRP A 176 -1.88 -4.09 19.21
C TRP A 176 -2.88 -5.22 18.95
N LYS A 177 -2.64 -5.99 17.88
CA LYS A 177 -3.42 -7.18 17.53
C LYS A 177 -3.45 -8.22 18.65
N GLU A 178 -2.32 -8.51 19.30
CA GLU A 178 -2.23 -9.44 20.43
C GLU A 178 -2.99 -8.93 21.66
N ASN A 179 -2.86 -7.65 22.01
CA ASN A 179 -3.58 -7.03 23.12
C ASN A 179 -5.11 -7.10 22.91
N ARG A 180 -5.57 -6.82 21.68
CA ARG A 180 -6.98 -6.93 21.31
C ARG A 180 -7.49 -8.36 21.40
N ARG A 181 -6.73 -9.35 20.90
CA ARG A 181 -7.11 -10.77 21.04
C ARG A 181 -7.19 -11.20 22.50
N ALA A 182 -6.26 -10.72 23.35
CA ALA A 182 -6.28 -10.99 24.78
C ALA A 182 -7.49 -10.36 25.49
N SER A 183 -7.91 -9.16 25.09
CA SER A 183 -9.09 -8.49 25.66
C SER A 183 -10.41 -9.12 25.19
N GLN A 184 -10.48 -9.61 23.94
CA GLN A 184 -11.64 -10.33 23.39
C GLN A 184 -11.81 -11.75 23.98
N GLY A 185 -10.74 -12.37 24.46
CA GLY A 185 -10.79 -13.66 25.18
C GLY A 185 -11.56 -13.64 26.51
N HIS A 186 -11.93 -12.45 27.00
CA HIS A 186 -12.87 -12.27 28.10
C HIS A 186 -14.31 -12.22 27.53
N TRP A 187 -15.04 -13.33 27.60
CA TRP A 187 -16.35 -13.52 26.96
C TRP A 187 -17.36 -12.37 27.24
N ASN A 188 -17.94 -11.81 26.17
CA ASN A 188 -19.23 -11.10 26.24
C ASN A 188 -20.01 -11.20 24.91
N PRO A 189 -21.31 -11.57 24.90
CA PRO A 189 -22.12 -11.75 23.67
C PRO A 189 -22.43 -10.46 22.87
N TRP A 190 -21.91 -9.30 23.31
CA TRP A 190 -22.27 -7.98 22.80
C TRP A 190 -21.28 -7.37 21.80
N ASN A 191 -20.22 -8.10 21.42
CA ASN A 191 -19.13 -7.53 20.61
C ASN A 191 -19.56 -7.02 19.22
N LEU A 192 -20.59 -7.61 18.60
CA LEU A 192 -21.13 -7.11 17.32
C LEU A 192 -21.84 -5.75 17.47
N VAL A 193 -22.38 -5.42 18.64
CA VAL A 193 -23.07 -4.14 18.92
C VAL A 193 -22.08 -3.07 19.41
N GLN A 194 -21.00 -3.47 20.10
CA GLN A 194 -19.99 -2.53 20.59
C GLN A 194 -19.11 -1.95 19.47
N VAL A 195 -18.81 -2.72 18.42
CA VAL A 195 -18.13 -2.22 17.23
C VAL A 195 -18.95 -1.06 16.64
N THR A 196 -20.25 -1.23 16.38
CA THR A 196 -21.11 -0.14 15.91
C THR A 196 -21.19 1.09 16.83
N CYS A 197 -21.06 0.91 18.16
CA CYS A 197 -21.19 2.01 19.12
C CYS A 197 -19.89 2.83 19.29
N ARG A 198 -18.71 2.23 19.11
CA ARG A 198 -17.43 2.98 19.05
C ARG A 198 -17.28 3.77 17.75
N TYR A 199 -17.85 3.26 16.65
CA TYR A 199 -17.80 3.90 15.33
C TYR A 199 -18.56 5.24 15.26
N GLN A 200 -19.70 5.40 15.96
CA GLN A 200 -20.45 6.67 15.99
C GLN A 200 -19.70 7.82 16.70
N ALA A 201 -18.74 7.52 17.57
CA ALA A 201 -17.90 8.54 18.20
C ALA A 201 -16.75 9.00 17.29
N GLY A 202 -16.18 8.08 16.49
CA GLY A 202 -15.08 8.36 15.55
C GLY A 202 -15.51 9.13 14.28
N THR A 203 -16.74 8.93 13.81
CA THR A 203 -17.25 9.62 12.60
C THR A 203 -17.37 11.13 12.77
N PHE A 204 -17.49 11.62 14.02
CA PHE A 204 -17.50 13.06 14.32
C PHE A 204 -16.10 13.69 14.28
N LEU A 205 -15.02 12.89 14.28
CA LEU A 205 -13.65 13.38 14.47
C LEU A 205 -12.86 13.58 13.16
N MET A 206 -13.21 12.87 12.07
CA MET A 206 -12.52 12.99 10.78
C MET A 206 -12.78 14.33 10.04
N SER A 207 -13.74 15.16 10.47
CA SER A 207 -13.87 16.53 9.95
C SER A 207 -12.62 17.39 10.19
N SER A 208 -11.73 16.97 11.11
CA SER A 208 -10.51 17.70 11.46
C SER A 208 -9.31 17.39 10.55
N VAL A 209 -9.29 16.27 9.82
CA VAL A 209 -8.25 15.96 8.82
C VAL A 209 -8.37 16.86 7.58
N LYS A 210 -9.55 17.49 7.36
CA LYS A 210 -9.79 18.48 6.29
C LYS A 210 -9.00 19.79 6.45
N LYS A 211 -8.20 19.97 7.50
CA LYS A 211 -7.37 21.18 7.71
C LYS A 211 -5.90 21.04 7.30
N CYS A 212 -5.57 20.13 6.39
CA CYS A 212 -4.33 20.27 5.61
C CYS A 212 -4.58 21.25 4.45
N ASN A 213 -4.22 22.52 4.68
CA ASN A 213 -4.44 23.68 3.80
C ASN A 213 -4.00 23.45 2.34
N ARG A 214 -4.95 23.47 1.38
CA ARG A 214 -4.81 24.11 0.06
C ARG A 214 -6.22 24.52 -0.44
N PRO A 215 -6.44 25.76 -0.90
CA PRO A 215 -7.77 26.24 -1.28
C PRO A 215 -8.12 25.81 -2.71
N ASN A 216 -9.39 25.45 -2.93
CA ASN A 216 -10.13 25.38 -4.21
C ASN A 216 -10.56 24.00 -4.74
N GLU A 217 -11.07 23.08 -3.91
CA GLU A 217 -11.87 21.95 -4.44
C GLU A 217 -13.02 21.60 -3.49
N HIS A 218 -14.12 22.34 -3.56
CA HIS A 218 -15.25 22.21 -2.62
C HIS A 218 -16.57 21.77 -3.23
N HIS A 219 -16.63 21.21 -4.44
CA HIS A 219 -17.92 20.95 -5.13
C HIS A 219 -18.17 19.52 -5.62
N LEU A 220 -17.29 18.55 -5.36
CA LEU A 220 -17.45 17.19 -5.92
C LEU A 220 -17.70 16.07 -4.89
N LEU A 221 -17.48 16.30 -3.59
CA LEU A 221 -17.65 15.28 -2.55
C LEU A 221 -19.07 15.17 -2.00
N ASP A 222 -19.91 16.20 -2.18
CA ASP A 222 -21.29 16.18 -1.67
C ASP A 222 -22.21 15.30 -2.54
N HIS A 223 -21.83 15.01 -3.79
CA HIS A 223 -22.68 14.24 -4.70
C HIS A 223 -22.56 12.71 -4.56
N LEU A 224 -21.48 12.21 -3.96
CA LEU A 224 -21.28 10.76 -3.75
C LEU A 224 -21.95 10.23 -2.48
N LEU A 225 -22.39 11.12 -1.57
CA LEU A 225 -23.10 10.74 -0.35
C LEU A 225 -24.61 10.48 -0.56
N GLU A 226 -25.20 10.93 -1.68
CA GLU A 226 -26.65 10.80 -1.92
C GLU A 226 -27.07 9.59 -2.77
N GLN A 227 -26.14 8.89 -3.45
CA GLN A 227 -26.48 7.76 -4.34
C GLN A 227 -26.41 6.37 -3.67
N GLY A 228 -26.10 6.29 -2.38
CA GLY A 228 -25.92 5.03 -1.64
C GLY A 228 -27.17 4.47 -0.95
N GLN A 229 -28.39 4.79 -1.40
CA GLN A 229 -29.60 4.18 -0.83
C GLN A 229 -29.86 2.79 -1.43
N GLY A 230 -29.17 1.79 -0.89
CA GLY A 230 -29.57 0.40 -1.08
C GLY A 230 -28.43 -0.61 -1.19
N GLN A 231 -27.59 -0.75 -0.16
CA GLN A 231 -26.97 -2.02 0.24
C GLN A 231 -26.25 -1.87 1.59
N THR A 232 -26.09 -3.02 2.26
CA THR A 232 -25.72 -3.24 3.67
C THR A 232 -24.53 -2.45 4.19
N SER A 233 -24.70 -1.84 5.38
CA SER A 233 -23.68 -1.36 6.34
C SER A 233 -22.27 -1.14 5.76
N ILE A 234 -22.08 0.00 5.12
CA ILE A 234 -20.76 0.52 4.75
C ILE A 234 -19.97 0.76 6.06
N HIS A 235 -18.73 0.27 6.16
CA HIS A 235 -17.75 0.72 7.16
C HIS A 235 -16.96 1.89 6.53
N PRO A 236 -17.46 3.14 6.60
CA PRO A 236 -16.84 4.27 5.92
C PRO A 236 -15.38 4.46 6.35
N ASP A 237 -15.04 4.11 7.58
CA ASP A 237 -13.70 4.36 8.13
C ASP A 237 -12.60 3.54 7.43
N LYS A 238 -12.87 2.32 6.95
CA LYS A 238 -11.86 1.51 6.25
C LYS A 238 -11.46 2.12 4.92
N ALA A 239 -12.43 2.43 4.04
CA ALA A 239 -12.14 3.05 2.74
C ALA A 239 -11.36 4.37 2.89
N HIS A 240 -11.71 5.18 3.90
CA HIS A 240 -11.02 6.43 4.18
C HIS A 240 -9.60 6.22 4.70
N VAL A 241 -9.39 5.29 5.64
CA VAL A 241 -8.06 4.96 6.17
C VAL A 241 -7.16 4.40 5.07
N ILE A 242 -7.65 3.41 4.31
CA ILE A 242 -6.92 2.83 3.18
C ILE A 242 -6.61 3.90 2.13
N GLY A 243 -7.59 4.71 1.73
CA GLY A 243 -7.39 5.81 0.79
C GLY A 243 -6.33 6.81 1.28
N ALA A 244 -6.31 7.12 2.58
CA ALA A 244 -5.29 7.98 3.18
C ALA A 244 -3.90 7.32 3.18
N CYS A 245 -3.79 6.02 3.48
CA CYS A 245 -2.53 5.27 3.40
C CYS A 245 -1.98 5.24 1.97
N LEU A 246 -2.82 4.92 0.98
CA LEU A 246 -2.45 4.89 -0.43
C LEU A 246 -2.02 6.29 -0.92
N LYS A 247 -2.72 7.34 -0.50
CA LYS A 247 -2.33 8.73 -0.80
C LYS A 247 -1.01 9.13 -0.13
N GLU A 248 -0.67 8.61 1.04
CA GLU A 248 0.60 8.91 1.71
C GLU A 248 1.79 8.24 1.00
N LEU A 249 1.59 7.02 0.47
CA LEU A 249 2.55 6.36 -0.40
C LEU A 249 2.85 7.21 -1.64
N ASP A 250 1.84 7.94 -2.11
CA ASP A 250 1.86 8.85 -3.25
C ASP A 250 2.71 10.11 -3.06
N GLN A 251 2.85 10.61 -1.83
CA GLN A 251 3.50 11.89 -1.57
C GLN A 251 5.02 11.89 -1.86
N GLY A 252 5.57 10.75 -2.28
CA GLY A 252 6.94 10.64 -2.83
C GLY A 252 7.01 10.31 -4.33
N CYS A 253 5.89 9.96 -4.98
CA CYS A 253 5.70 9.50 -6.36
C CYS A 253 4.18 9.67 -6.68
N THR A 254 3.75 10.76 -7.32
CA THR A 254 2.33 11.21 -7.40
C THR A 254 1.34 10.30 -8.16
N CYS A 255 1.15 9.04 -7.83
CA CYS A 255 0.18 8.09 -8.42
C CYS A 255 -1.34 8.33 -8.17
N PHE A 256 -1.79 9.40 -7.49
CA PHE A 256 -3.22 9.67 -7.31
C PHE A 256 -3.73 10.85 -8.15
N GLU A 257 -4.24 10.54 -9.34
CA GLU A 257 -5.30 11.29 -10.01
C GLU A 257 -6.04 10.34 -10.98
N GLN A 258 -7.28 9.99 -10.60
CA GLN A 258 -8.38 9.44 -11.40
C GLN A 258 -8.14 8.13 -12.21
N VAL A 259 -8.81 7.07 -11.77
CA VAL A 259 -9.52 6.14 -12.67
C VAL A 259 -11.02 6.32 -12.40
#